data_AF-A0A919QH28-F1
#
_entry.id   AF-A0A919QH28-F1
#
_cell.length_a   1.000
_cell.length_b   1.000
_cell.length_c   1.000
_cell.angle_alpha   90.00
_cell.angle_beta   90.00
_cell.angle_gamma   90.00
#
_symmetry.space_group_name_H-M   'P 1'
#
loop_
_entity.id
_entity.type
_entity.pdbx_description
1 polymer ?
#
loop_
_entity_poly.entity_id
_entity_poly.type
_entity_poly.pdbx_seq_one_letter_code
_entity_poly.pdbx_strand_id
1 'polypeptide(L)'
;MKARNKALIAVAAAVATLVACSQQAPARQFATGGDPDDDPCARVVSAIGYAGLLLVPEGQEDTQNFEDAVIGRLAELQGIVLTYGPAMPAGLAEPVATVTRTTKALSDGHLPRDQQVELLKEYRPAADSVVSGCAS
;
A
#
# COMPACT_ATOMS: atom_id res chain seq x y z
N MET A 1 19.34 -6.51 -55.22
CA MET A 1 18.81 -5.34 -54.47
C MET A 1 17.44 -5.58 -53.79
N LYS A 2 16.58 -6.48 -54.27
CA LYS A 2 15.22 -6.73 -53.74
C LYS A 2 15.12 -7.30 -52.30
N ALA A 3 16.15 -8.02 -51.83
CA ALA A 3 16.14 -8.67 -50.50
C ALA A 3 16.49 -7.73 -49.34
N ARG A 4 17.33 -6.70 -49.58
CA ARG A 4 17.76 -5.74 -48.55
C ARG A 4 16.59 -4.84 -48.10
N ASN A 5 15.69 -4.49 -49.01
CA ASN A 5 14.49 -3.71 -48.68
C ASN A 5 13.50 -4.48 -47.81
N LYS A 6 13.37 -5.80 -47.99
CA LYS A 6 12.48 -6.63 -47.15
C LYS A 6 13.00 -6.74 -45.70
N ALA A 7 14.31 -6.87 -45.53
CA ALA A 7 14.93 -6.91 -44.20
C ALA A 7 14.79 -5.57 -43.46
N LEU A 8 14.96 -4.44 -44.15
CA LEU A 8 14.77 -3.10 -43.57
C LEU A 8 13.32 -2.86 -43.11
N ILE A 9 12.34 -3.32 -43.88
CA ILE A 9 10.91 -3.19 -43.52
C ILE A 9 10.58 -4.06 -42.30
N ALA A 10 11.11 -5.28 -42.23
CA ALA A 10 10.90 -6.17 -41.08
C ALA A 10 11.51 -5.62 -39.78
N VAL A 11 12.70 -5.01 -39.86
CA VAL A 11 13.34 -4.37 -38.69
C VAL A 11 12.59 -3.11 -38.27
N ALA A 12 12.14 -2.28 -39.21
CA ALA A 12 11.36 -1.08 -38.89
C ALA A 12 10.01 -1.44 -38.23
N ALA A 13 9.35 -2.51 -38.69
CA ALA A 13 8.12 -3.00 -38.07
C ALA A 13 8.36 -3.55 -36.65
N ALA A 14 9.46 -4.27 -36.42
CA ALA A 14 9.82 -4.78 -35.10
C ALA A 14 10.21 -3.68 -34.11
N VAL A 15 10.86 -2.61 -34.58
CA VAL A 15 11.15 -1.44 -33.73
C VAL A 15 9.87 -0.66 -33.41
N ALA A 16 8.95 -0.52 -34.36
CA ALA A 16 7.67 0.14 -34.12
C ALA A 16 6.80 -0.59 -33.09
N THR A 17 6.80 -1.93 -33.07
CA THR A 17 6.06 -2.69 -32.04
C THR A 17 6.71 -2.60 -30.66
N LEU A 18 8.05 -2.53 -30.59
CA LEU A 18 8.76 -2.34 -29.32
C LEU A 18 8.52 -0.96 -28.70
N VAL A 19 8.39 0.10 -29.52
CA VAL A 19 8.08 1.45 -29.03
C VAL A 19 6.62 1.60 -28.60
N ALA A 20 5.69 0.86 -29.21
CA ALA A 20 4.29 0.87 -28.80
C ALA A 20 4.07 0.19 -27.43
N CYS A 21 4.83 -0.86 -27.10
CA CYS A 21 4.74 -1.52 -25.80
C CYS A 21 5.32 -0.70 -24.64
N SER A 22 6.26 0.23 -24.90
CA SER A 22 6.86 1.09 -23.86
C SER A 22 6.06 2.36 -23.57
N GLN A 23 5.03 2.67 -24.37
CA GLN A 23 4.16 3.84 -24.22
C GLN A 23 2.87 3.54 -23.47
N GLN A 24 2.67 2.31 -22.98
CA GLN A 24 1.57 2.02 -22.09
C GLN A 24 1.80 2.83 -20.80
N ALA A 25 1.02 3.90 -20.61
CA ALA A 25 1.02 4.63 -19.35
C ALA A 25 0.84 3.61 -18.22
N PRO A 26 1.58 3.72 -17.10
CA PRO A 26 1.38 2.83 -15.98
C PRO A 26 -0.12 2.81 -15.66
N ALA A 27 -0.69 1.60 -15.56
CA ALA A 27 -2.09 1.46 -15.21
C ALA A 27 -2.31 2.28 -13.93
N ARG A 28 -3.28 3.20 -13.96
CA ARG A 28 -3.66 3.97 -12.76
C ARG A 28 -4.32 3.10 -11.68
N GLN A 29 -4.53 1.82 -11.98
CA GLN A 29 -4.94 0.82 -11.01
C GLN A 29 -3.73 0.44 -10.16
N PHE A 30 -3.74 0.90 -8.92
CA PHE A 30 -2.85 0.39 -7.89
C PHE A 30 -3.15 -1.10 -7.66
N ALA A 31 -2.14 -1.88 -7.29
CA ALA A 31 -2.24 -3.33 -7.09
C ALA A 31 -3.31 -3.76 -6.06
N THR A 32 -3.89 -2.81 -5.34
CA THR A 32 -4.95 -2.96 -4.34
C THR A 32 -6.38 -2.84 -4.91
N GLY A 33 -6.55 -2.64 -6.22
CA GLY A 33 -7.87 -2.45 -6.85
C GLY A 33 -8.54 -1.10 -6.49
N GLY A 34 -7.73 -0.14 -6.02
CA GLY A 34 -8.15 1.23 -5.74
C GLY A 34 -8.21 2.09 -7.00
N ASP A 35 -9.29 2.88 -7.12
CA ASP A 35 -9.39 3.98 -8.07
C ASP A 35 -8.72 5.23 -7.45
N PRO A 36 -7.86 5.96 -8.17
CA PRO A 36 -7.31 7.23 -7.70
C PRO A 36 -8.36 8.25 -7.25
N ASP A 37 -9.58 8.17 -7.79
CA ASP A 37 -10.68 9.09 -7.49
C ASP A 37 -11.56 8.63 -6.31
N ASP A 38 -11.22 7.52 -5.64
CA ASP A 38 -11.92 7.09 -4.45
C ASP A 38 -11.74 8.03 -3.26
N ASP A 39 -12.72 8.06 -2.36
CA ASP A 39 -12.63 8.79 -1.10
C ASP A 39 -11.45 8.26 -0.25
N PRO A 40 -10.46 9.12 0.07
CA PRO A 40 -9.27 8.68 0.81
C PRO A 40 -9.60 8.15 2.21
N CYS A 41 -10.56 8.77 2.90
CA CYS A 41 -10.98 8.34 4.23
C CYS A 41 -11.61 6.95 4.17
N ALA A 42 -12.55 6.70 3.26
CA ALA A 42 -13.19 5.41 3.08
C ALA A 42 -12.17 4.31 2.77
N ARG A 43 -11.19 4.58 1.90
CA ARG A 43 -10.14 3.62 1.54
C ARG A 43 -9.24 3.28 2.72
N VAL A 44 -8.73 4.29 3.43
CA VAL A 44 -7.82 4.07 4.56
C VAL A 44 -8.55 3.44 5.76
N VAL A 45 -9.75 3.90 6.10
CA VAL A 45 -10.55 3.33 7.21
C VAL A 45 -10.93 1.87 6.93
N SER A 46 -11.35 1.57 5.70
CA SER A 46 -11.64 0.19 5.29
C SER A 46 -10.41 -0.71 5.42
N ALA A 47 -9.25 -0.23 4.98
CA ALA A 47 -7.99 -0.96 5.09
C ALA A 47 -7.55 -1.18 6.54
N ILE A 48 -7.70 -0.17 7.42
CA ILE A 48 -7.43 -0.29 8.86
C ILE A 48 -8.33 -1.36 9.47
N GLY A 49 -9.63 -1.32 9.17
CA GLY A 49 -10.59 -2.32 9.65
C GLY A 49 -10.25 -3.73 9.17
N TYR A 50 -9.85 -3.87 7.90
CA TYR A 50 -9.46 -5.15 7.31
C TYR A 50 -8.16 -5.70 7.91
N ALA A 51 -7.21 -4.83 8.23
CA ALA A 51 -6.02 -5.20 9.00
C ALA A 51 -6.36 -5.67 10.42
N GLY A 52 -7.28 -4.96 11.07
CA GLY A 52 -7.78 -5.31 12.40
C GLY A 52 -8.34 -6.72 12.52
N LEU A 53 -8.86 -7.33 11.45
CA LEU A 53 -9.38 -8.70 11.46
C LEU A 53 -8.33 -9.77 11.78
N LEU A 54 -7.04 -9.48 11.56
CA LEU A 54 -5.93 -10.41 11.85
C LEU A 54 -5.11 -10.00 13.08
N LEU A 55 -5.41 -8.84 13.65
CA LEU A 55 -4.75 -8.38 14.86
C LEU A 55 -5.50 -8.90 16.08
N VAL A 56 -4.77 -9.25 17.13
CA VAL A 56 -5.36 -9.51 18.45
C VAL A 56 -6.11 -8.25 18.94
N PRO A 57 -6.99 -8.34 19.94
CA PRO A 57 -7.62 -7.16 20.52
C PRO A 57 -6.59 -6.16 21.08
N GLU A 58 -7.01 -4.90 21.19
CA GLU A 58 -6.22 -3.86 21.86
C GLU A 58 -5.89 -4.25 23.31
N GLY A 59 -4.68 -3.96 23.75
CA GLY A 59 -4.15 -4.33 25.07
C GLY A 59 -3.62 -5.76 25.15
N GLN A 60 -3.63 -6.51 24.03
CA GLN A 60 -3.10 -7.88 23.95
C GLN A 60 -1.91 -7.99 22.98
N GLU A 61 -1.27 -6.88 22.63
CA GLU A 61 -0.22 -6.81 21.60
C GLU A 61 0.94 -7.76 21.89
N ASP A 62 1.30 -7.95 23.16
CA ASP A 62 2.38 -8.85 23.58
C ASP A 62 2.11 -10.33 23.19
N THR A 63 0.86 -10.67 22.88
CA THR A 63 0.43 -12.01 22.44
C THR A 63 0.28 -12.15 20.92
N GLN A 64 0.40 -11.07 20.15
CA GLN A 64 0.28 -11.10 18.68
C GLN A 64 1.28 -12.09 18.07
N ASN A 65 0.81 -12.97 17.19
CA ASN A 65 1.70 -13.71 16.30
C ASN A 65 1.90 -12.91 15.00
N PHE A 66 3.14 -12.57 14.67
CA PHE A 66 3.48 -11.82 13.45
C PHE A 66 3.80 -12.79 12.31
N GLU A 67 2.84 -13.65 11.99
CA GLU A 67 2.94 -14.60 10.88
C GLU A 67 2.71 -13.92 9.52
N ASP A 68 3.02 -14.63 8.44
CA ASP A 68 2.96 -14.14 7.06
C ASP A 68 1.62 -13.48 6.71
N ALA A 69 0.51 -14.00 7.24
CA ALA A 69 -0.83 -13.42 7.02
C ALA A 69 -0.96 -12.01 7.62
N VAL A 70 -0.46 -11.81 8.83
CA VAL A 70 -0.46 -10.50 9.52
C VAL A 70 0.49 -9.54 8.80
N ILE A 71 1.70 -10.01 8.48
CA ILE A 71 2.71 -9.22 7.76
C ILE A 71 2.16 -8.78 6.39
N GLY A 72 1.60 -9.71 5.62
CA GLY A 72 1.02 -9.42 4.31
C GLY A 72 -0.14 -8.44 4.38
N ARG A 73 -0.98 -8.53 5.40
CA ARG A 73 -2.09 -7.60 5.62
C ARG A 73 -1.62 -6.20 6.02
N LEU A 74 -0.58 -6.09 6.84
CA LEU A 74 0.02 -4.80 7.18
C LEU A 74 0.72 -4.17 5.97
N ALA A 75 1.32 -4.97 5.10
CA ALA A 75 1.89 -4.52 3.82
C ALA A 75 0.81 -3.98 2.87
N GLU A 76 -0.34 -4.64 2.78
CA GLU A 76 -1.50 -4.16 2.02
C GLU A 76 -1.98 -2.80 2.54
N LEU A 77 -2.16 -2.68 3.86
CA LEU A 77 -2.52 -1.42 4.50
C LEU A 77 -1.50 -0.32 4.19
N GLN A 78 -0.20 -0.62 4.29
CA GLN A 78 0.86 0.34 3.95
C GLN A 78 0.71 0.85 2.51
N GLY A 79 0.47 -0.03 1.55
CA GLY A 79 0.27 0.35 0.15
C GLY A 79 -0.93 1.29 -0.04
N ILE A 80 -2.03 1.03 0.67
CA ILE A 80 -3.23 1.88 0.64
C ILE A 80 -2.92 3.24 1.27
N VAL A 81 -2.28 3.29 2.44
CA VAL A 81 -1.98 4.55 3.12
C VAL A 81 -0.97 5.39 2.34
N LEU A 82 0.02 4.77 1.66
CA LEU A 82 0.92 5.49 0.76
C LEU A 82 0.20 6.11 -0.44
N THR A 83 -0.87 5.48 -0.91
CA THR A 83 -1.65 5.94 -2.06
C THR A 83 -2.61 7.06 -1.68
N TYR A 84 -3.39 6.86 -0.61
CA TYR A 84 -4.51 7.74 -0.25
C TYR A 84 -4.19 8.69 0.91
N GLY A 85 -3.22 8.35 1.76
CA GLY A 85 -2.80 9.15 2.92
C GLY A 85 -2.48 10.62 2.60
N PRO A 86 -1.77 10.94 1.50
CA PRO A 86 -1.48 12.33 1.14
C PRO A 86 -2.72 13.20 0.86
N ALA A 87 -3.85 12.59 0.51
CA ALA A 87 -5.11 13.28 0.23
C ALA A 87 -6.07 13.31 1.43
N MET A 88 -5.67 12.78 2.59
CA MET A 88 -6.48 12.80 3.80
C MET A 88 -6.60 14.20 4.41
N PRO A 89 -7.63 14.46 5.24
CA PRO A 89 -7.77 15.71 5.97
C PRO A 89 -6.48 16.12 6.69
N ALA A 90 -6.09 17.40 6.58
CA ALA A 90 -4.82 17.89 7.13
C ALA A 90 -4.67 17.66 8.64
N GLY A 91 -5.78 17.65 9.40
CA GLY A 91 -5.79 17.34 10.83
C GLY A 91 -5.39 15.89 11.18
N LEU A 92 -5.33 15.00 10.18
CA LEU A 92 -4.94 13.60 10.34
C LEU A 92 -3.50 13.32 9.89
N ALA A 93 -2.74 14.34 9.50
CA ALA A 93 -1.40 14.15 8.91
C ALA A 93 -0.44 13.36 9.82
N GLU A 94 -0.41 13.66 11.13
CA GLU A 94 0.43 12.95 12.09
C GLU A 94 -0.04 11.49 12.31
N PRO A 95 -1.31 11.20 12.63
CA PRO A 95 -1.81 9.83 12.71
C PRO A 95 -1.51 9.00 11.45
N VAL A 96 -1.74 9.57 10.26
CA VAL A 96 -1.45 8.92 8.96
C VAL A 96 0.04 8.64 8.80
N ALA A 97 0.92 9.56 9.19
CA ALA A 97 2.36 9.35 9.15
C ALA A 97 2.80 8.23 10.11
N THR A 98 2.22 8.16 11.30
CA THR A 98 2.48 7.08 12.26
C THR A 98 2.02 5.74 11.72
N VAL A 99 0.80 5.63 11.19
CA VAL A 99 0.30 4.41 10.53
C VAL A 99 1.22 4.00 9.39
N THR A 100 1.64 4.94 8.54
CA THR A 100 2.55 4.67 7.41
C THR A 100 3.89 4.09 7.89
N ARG A 101 4.49 4.69 8.93
CA ARG A 101 5.79 4.28 9.45
C ARG A 101 5.72 2.92 10.15
N THR A 102 4.73 2.69 11.01
CA THR A 102 4.60 1.43 11.75
C THR A 102 4.26 0.27 10.83
N THR A 103 3.32 0.45 9.89
CA THR A 103 2.96 -0.60 8.92
C THR A 103 4.12 -0.96 8.02
N LYS A 104 4.89 0.02 7.52
CA LYS A 104 6.14 -0.24 6.80
C LYS A 104 7.10 -1.12 7.61
N ALA A 105 7.39 -0.71 8.84
CA ALA A 105 8.36 -1.41 9.68
C ALA A 105 7.89 -2.84 10.03
N LEU A 106 6.60 -3.01 10.33
CA LEU A 106 6.01 -4.31 10.63
C LEU A 106 5.96 -5.22 9.39
N SER A 107 5.66 -4.67 8.21
CA SER A 107 5.62 -5.43 6.95
C SER A 107 6.99 -5.87 6.47
N ASP A 108 8.07 -5.21 6.92
CA ASP A 108 9.44 -5.62 6.58
C ASP A 108 9.74 -7.02 7.15
N GLY A 109 9.04 -7.50 8.19
CA GLY A 109 9.03 -8.91 8.64
C GLY A 109 10.31 -9.43 9.34
N HIS A 110 11.38 -8.62 9.41
CA HIS A 110 12.68 -9.03 9.97
C HIS A 110 12.96 -8.47 11.37
N LEU A 111 11.97 -7.83 12.00
CA LEU A 111 12.14 -7.19 13.30
C LEU A 111 12.11 -8.22 14.44
N PRO A 112 12.92 -8.03 15.50
CA PRO A 112 12.73 -8.73 16.76
C PRO A 112 11.30 -8.56 17.31
N ARG A 113 10.79 -9.59 17.98
CA ARG A 113 9.39 -9.64 18.47
C ARG A 113 9.03 -8.45 19.35
N ASP A 114 9.92 -8.08 20.28
CA ASP A 114 9.73 -6.93 21.16
C ASP A 114 9.54 -5.63 20.36
N GLN A 115 10.31 -5.42 19.31
CA GLN A 115 10.14 -4.25 18.44
C GLN A 115 8.84 -4.30 17.64
N GLN A 116 8.42 -5.47 17.16
CA GLN A 116 7.13 -5.63 16.48
C GLN A 116 5.96 -5.28 17.41
N VAL A 117 6.03 -5.71 18.66
CA VAL A 117 5.02 -5.42 19.68
C VAL A 117 4.95 -3.92 19.97
N GLU A 118 6.09 -3.25 20.17
CA GLU A 118 6.11 -1.81 20.42
C GLU A 118 5.58 -1.01 19.22
N LEU A 119 5.89 -1.42 17.99
CA LEU A 119 5.32 -0.82 16.78
C LEU A 119 3.80 -1.04 16.69
N LEU A 120 3.30 -2.20 17.11
CA LEU A 120 1.87 -2.47 17.13
C LEU A 120 1.15 -1.60 18.18
N LYS A 121 1.75 -1.42 19.36
CA LYS A 121 1.24 -0.52 20.40
C LYS A 121 1.20 0.94 19.94
N GLU A 122 2.15 1.35 19.12
CA GLU A 122 2.15 2.70 18.53
C GLU A 122 1.16 2.84 17.37
N TYR A 123 1.01 1.78 16.56
CA TYR A 123 0.08 1.75 15.43
C TYR A 123 -1.38 1.96 15.87
N ARG A 124 -1.82 1.30 16.94
CA ARG A 124 -3.24 1.29 17.34
C ARG A 124 -3.85 2.67 17.60
N PRO A 125 -3.32 3.49 18.53
CA PRO A 125 -3.92 4.80 18.80
C PRO A 125 -3.87 5.72 17.58
N ALA A 126 -2.87 5.58 16.72
CA ALA A 126 -2.81 6.31 15.45
C ALA A 126 -3.89 5.86 14.47
N ALA A 127 -4.10 4.54 14.33
CA ALA A 127 -5.18 3.98 13.51
C ALA A 127 -6.56 4.41 14.03
N ASP A 128 -6.78 4.40 15.34
CA ASP A 128 -8.04 4.85 15.94
C ASP A 128 -8.27 6.35 15.73
N SER A 129 -7.21 7.16 15.81
CA SER A 129 -7.27 8.60 15.49
C SER A 129 -7.66 8.84 14.02
N VAL A 130 -7.15 8.02 13.09
CA VAL A 130 -7.56 8.07 11.68
C VAL A 130 -9.03 7.68 11.51
N VAL A 131 -9.46 6.58 12.11
CA VAL A 131 -10.84 6.08 12.01
C VAL A 131 -11.84 7.10 12.57
N SER A 132 -11.58 7.64 13.75
CA SER A 132 -12.44 8.65 14.39
C SER A 132 -12.44 9.98 13.64
N GLY A 133 -11.28 10.46 13.18
CA GLY A 133 -11.19 11.72 12.44
C GLY A 133 -11.83 11.67 11.05
N CYS A 134 -11.93 10.50 10.42
CA CYS A 134 -12.66 10.31 9.16
C CYS A 134 -14.18 10.13 9.34
N ALA A 135 -14.67 9.93 10.57
CA ALA A 135 -16.10 9.86 10.85
C ALA A 135 -16.75 11.25 11.07
N SER A 136 -15.93 12.31 10.99
CA SER A 136 -16.27 13.70 11.34
C SER A 136 -16.62 14.56 10.13
#